data_AF-A0A1H0XP10-F1
#
_entry.id   AF-A0A1H0XP10-F1
#
_cell.length_a   1.000
_cell.length_b   1.000
_cell.length_c   1.000
_cell.angle_alpha   90.00
_cell.angle_beta   90.00
_cell.angle_gamma   90.00
#
_symmetry.space_group_name_H-M   'P 1'
#
loop_
_entity.id
_entity.type
_entity.pdbx_description
1 polymer ?
#
loop_
_entity_poly.entity_id
_entity_poly.type
_entity_poly.pdbx_seq_one_letter_code
_entity_poly.pdbx_strand_id
1 'polypeptide(L)'
;MITEGIHLFKTAFKNTRRQIFVSGIFLVAITGVLTVILYLAESRVDPEFSFWDAFIWPYEKYLGDPGKIVDEPLISPIGKFIATLVGIMGVAIFAVPAGLIGSGLTDAMDEEKREKELDEYRVRIRKSFRRVLNKETQYRVAPRRVPVISLQAKKGMSEKDIIDTVSKFKEFRLRNLAASQVASEHPQDRLVIEILPLDEQTVDGYTIEHTDYGIKINRGSNVTIITPSAASENSIGHVGYYLAQFGGFNYVSREFVTDVDEPVSYYKIDGEKNEWEKPLQAFVEDIMKLSKDSSHWNIILVSSDNVYETQFHFVHSANEKTGLSHTTLEDYKLLELYAVFSEKMKTEYEYLSDMDETYRPVGKKNIGVITGGGTKNNAFTLRISYSVTTWSSSSAPVIVDMAKVIKQYLEKPERNTFEDNPSWKDTGCGYGTNK
;
A
#
# COMPACT_ATOMS: atom_id res chain seq x y z
N MET A 1 -7.27 -19.52 25.57
CA MET A 1 -6.87 -20.94 25.58
C MET A 1 -7.89 -21.89 24.96
N ILE A 2 -9.03 -22.23 25.60
CA ILE A 2 -10.00 -23.20 25.02
C ILE A 2 -10.61 -22.66 23.71
N THR A 3 -11.00 -21.39 23.68
CA THR A 3 -11.60 -20.76 22.50
C THR A 3 -10.63 -20.66 21.30
N GLU A 4 -9.34 -20.42 21.57
CA GLU A 4 -8.28 -20.36 20.54
C GLU A 4 -7.99 -21.75 19.96
N GLY A 5 -7.91 -22.78 20.82
CA GLY A 5 -7.74 -24.17 20.37
C GLY A 5 -8.89 -24.65 19.49
N ILE A 6 -10.14 -24.32 19.87
CA ILE A 6 -11.33 -24.65 19.06
C ILE A 6 -11.33 -23.90 17.73
N HIS A 7 -10.90 -22.63 17.73
CA HIS A 7 -10.79 -21.84 16.51
C HIS A 7 -9.74 -22.42 15.54
N LEU A 8 -8.53 -22.73 16.04
CA LEU A 8 -7.47 -23.37 15.26
C LEU A 8 -7.92 -24.70 14.66
N PHE A 9 -8.56 -25.55 15.47
CA PHE A 9 -9.11 -26.82 14.99
C PHE A 9 -10.17 -26.64 13.90
N LYS A 10 -11.09 -25.67 14.07
CA LYS A 10 -12.13 -25.37 13.08
C LYS A 10 -11.53 -24.88 11.76
N THR A 11 -10.50 -24.05 11.82
CA THR A 11 -9.76 -23.56 10.64
C THR A 11 -9.02 -24.70 9.95
N ALA A 12 -8.28 -25.53 10.70
CA ALA A 12 -7.59 -26.71 10.18
C ALA A 12 -8.56 -27.68 9.48
N PHE A 13 -9.70 -27.98 10.11
CA PHE A 13 -10.73 -28.85 9.52
C PHE A 13 -11.34 -28.24 8.25
N LYS A 14 -11.64 -26.94 8.24
CA LYS A 14 -12.18 -26.25 7.05
C LYS A 14 -11.20 -26.32 5.86
N ASN A 15 -9.91 -26.13 6.11
CA ASN A 15 -8.89 -26.12 5.08
C ASN A 15 -8.61 -27.53 4.50
N THR A 16 -8.78 -28.57 5.30
CA THR A 16 -8.47 -29.97 4.93
C THR A 16 -9.70 -30.77 4.50
N ARG A 17 -10.93 -30.25 4.69
CA ARG A 17 -12.20 -30.93 4.36
C ARG A 17 -12.26 -31.50 2.95
N ARG A 18 -11.75 -30.77 1.95
CA ARG A 18 -11.73 -31.24 0.55
C ARG A 18 -10.86 -32.48 0.40
N GLN A 19 -9.69 -32.49 1.04
CA GLN A 19 -8.76 -33.61 0.98
C GLN A 19 -9.35 -34.84 1.69
N ILE A 20 -9.96 -34.66 2.87
CA ILE A 20 -10.67 -35.73 3.59
C ILE A 20 -11.78 -36.33 2.71
N PHE A 21 -12.56 -35.49 2.02
CA PHE A 21 -13.62 -35.95 1.13
C PHE A 21 -13.09 -36.75 -0.07
N VAL A 22 -12.01 -36.27 -0.70
CA VAL A 22 -11.36 -36.97 -1.83
C VAL A 22 -10.80 -38.33 -1.38
N SER A 23 -10.15 -38.40 -0.22
CA SER A 23 -9.69 -39.68 0.36
C SER A 23 -10.86 -40.63 0.63
N GLY A 24 -12.00 -40.12 1.08
CA GLY A 24 -13.22 -40.90 1.27
C GLY A 24 -13.81 -41.47 -0.04
N ILE A 25 -13.81 -40.70 -1.12
CA ILE A 25 -14.25 -41.19 -2.45
C ILE A 25 -13.33 -42.31 -2.94
N PHE A 26 -12.00 -42.12 -2.81
CA PHE A 26 -11.02 -43.11 -3.22
C PHE A 26 -11.20 -44.44 -2.48
N LEU A 27 -11.50 -44.37 -1.18
CA LEU A 27 -11.85 -45.53 -0.38
C LEU A 27 -13.08 -46.26 -0.94
N VAL A 28 -14.20 -45.56 -1.12
CA VAL A 28 -15.44 -46.19 -1.61
C VAL A 28 -15.23 -46.84 -2.98
N ALA A 29 -14.44 -46.22 -3.86
CA ALA A 29 -14.12 -46.79 -5.17
C ALA A 29 -13.31 -48.09 -5.06
N ILE A 30 -12.27 -48.13 -4.22
CA ILE A 30 -11.47 -49.35 -4.00
C ILE A 30 -12.32 -50.43 -3.33
N THR A 31 -13.10 -50.08 -2.32
CA THR A 31 -13.98 -51.02 -1.63
C THR A 31 -15.00 -51.62 -2.60
N GLY A 32 -15.57 -50.83 -3.52
CA GLY A 32 -16.46 -51.34 -4.55
C GLY A 32 -15.80 -52.40 -5.45
N VAL A 33 -14.54 -52.20 -5.84
CA VAL A 33 -13.77 -53.21 -6.59
C VAL A 33 -13.54 -54.47 -5.75
N LEU A 34 -13.14 -54.31 -4.48
CA LEU A 34 -12.91 -55.43 -3.56
C LEU A 34 -14.19 -56.22 -3.29
N THR A 35 -15.34 -55.57 -3.18
CA THR A 35 -16.65 -56.20 -3.01
C THR A 35 -16.98 -57.12 -4.19
N VAL A 36 -16.75 -56.69 -5.43
CA VAL A 36 -17.00 -57.54 -6.61
C VAL A 36 -16.09 -58.76 -6.60
N ILE A 37 -14.81 -58.58 -6.26
CA ILE A 37 -13.85 -59.69 -6.18
C ILE A 37 -14.21 -60.66 -5.05
N LEU A 38 -14.59 -60.15 -3.88
CA LEU A 38 -15.06 -60.96 -2.74
C LEU A 38 -16.29 -61.79 -3.10
N TYR A 39 -17.29 -61.17 -3.71
CA TYR A 39 -18.49 -61.88 -4.16
C TYR A 39 -18.15 -63.01 -5.13
N LEU A 40 -17.30 -62.77 -6.14
CA LEU A 40 -16.91 -63.79 -7.11
C LEU A 40 -16.05 -64.91 -6.51
N ALA A 41 -15.28 -64.62 -5.46
CA ALA A 41 -14.41 -65.60 -4.80
C ALA A 41 -15.19 -66.49 -3.82
N GLU A 42 -16.05 -65.90 -3.00
CA GLU A 42 -16.79 -66.62 -1.95
C GLU A 42 -18.05 -67.31 -2.48
N SER A 43 -18.78 -66.73 -3.45
CA SER A 43 -19.97 -67.39 -4.06
C SER A 43 -19.67 -68.73 -4.75
N ARG A 44 -18.39 -69.00 -5.03
CA ARG A 44 -17.91 -70.28 -5.59
C ARG A 44 -17.69 -71.36 -4.53
N VAL A 45 -17.50 -70.96 -3.27
CA VAL A 45 -17.19 -71.85 -2.14
C VAL A 45 -18.41 -72.00 -1.23
N ASP A 46 -19.15 -70.92 -1.02
CA ASP A 46 -20.38 -70.86 -0.24
C ASP A 46 -21.53 -70.28 -1.10
N PRO A 47 -22.52 -71.11 -1.48
CA PRO A 47 -23.69 -70.66 -2.24
C PRO A 47 -24.63 -69.71 -1.49
N GLU A 48 -24.55 -69.64 -0.15
CA GLU A 48 -25.39 -68.75 0.67
C GLU A 48 -24.83 -67.33 0.78
N PHE A 49 -23.55 -67.12 0.39
CA PHE A 49 -22.89 -65.82 0.45
C PHE A 49 -23.47 -64.82 -0.57
N SER A 50 -24.14 -63.80 -0.06
CA SER A 50 -24.80 -62.77 -0.88
C SER A 50 -23.85 -61.67 -1.31
N PHE A 51 -24.22 -60.95 -2.37
CA PHE A 51 -23.56 -59.69 -2.73
C PHE A 51 -23.62 -58.67 -1.58
N TRP A 52 -24.71 -58.68 -0.80
CA TRP A 52 -24.85 -57.79 0.36
C TRP A 52 -23.83 -58.08 1.45
N ASP A 53 -23.49 -59.36 1.67
CA ASP A 53 -22.46 -59.76 2.63
C ASP A 53 -21.08 -59.29 2.17
N ALA A 54 -20.79 -59.42 0.86
CA ALA A 54 -19.56 -58.89 0.24
C ALA A 54 -19.46 -57.36 0.28
N PHE A 55 -20.60 -56.66 0.28
CA PHE A 55 -20.66 -55.20 0.28
C PHE A 55 -20.54 -54.61 1.68
N ILE A 56 -21.27 -55.15 2.65
CA ILE A 56 -21.34 -54.59 4.02
C ILE A 56 -20.10 -54.94 4.84
N TRP A 57 -19.59 -56.17 4.70
CA TRP A 57 -18.50 -56.69 5.52
C TRP A 57 -17.23 -55.81 5.53
N PRO A 58 -16.73 -55.27 4.39
CA PRO A 58 -15.59 -54.36 4.41
C PRO A 58 -15.83 -53.07 5.22
N TYR A 59 -17.03 -52.48 5.15
CA TYR A 59 -17.35 -51.24 5.89
C TYR A 59 -17.43 -51.46 7.39
N GLU A 60 -18.01 -52.59 7.82
CA GLU A 60 -18.04 -52.95 9.24
C GLU A 60 -16.62 -53.19 9.78
N LYS A 61 -15.78 -53.86 8.98
CA LYS A 61 -14.36 -54.06 9.33
C LYS A 61 -13.62 -52.74 9.41
N TYR A 62 -13.90 -51.77 8.53
CA TYR A 62 -13.35 -50.43 8.63
C TYR A 62 -13.82 -49.70 9.88
N LEU A 63 -15.07 -49.84 10.31
CA LEU A 63 -15.59 -49.15 11.51
C LEU A 63 -15.19 -49.82 12.83
N GLY A 64 -14.46 -50.95 12.76
CA GLY A 64 -13.96 -51.68 13.92
C GLY A 64 -15.01 -52.54 14.62
N ASP A 65 -16.11 -52.87 13.92
CA ASP A 65 -17.19 -53.73 14.41
C ASP A 65 -17.64 -53.43 15.86
N PRO A 66 -18.15 -52.21 16.13
CA PRO A 66 -18.54 -51.80 17.48
C PRO A 66 -19.69 -52.64 18.07
N GLY A 67 -20.35 -53.47 17.27
CA GLY A 67 -21.50 -54.27 17.66
C GLY A 67 -21.32 -55.79 17.63
N LYS A 68 -20.18 -56.33 17.17
CA LYS A 68 -19.98 -57.77 16.91
C LYS A 68 -21.11 -58.38 16.07
N ILE A 69 -21.44 -57.72 14.97
CA ILE A 69 -22.66 -58.03 14.22
C ILE A 69 -22.43 -59.18 13.23
N VAL A 70 -21.19 -59.45 12.81
CA VAL A 70 -20.87 -60.47 11.80
C VAL A 70 -19.67 -61.33 12.22
N ASP A 71 -19.89 -62.63 12.37
CA ASP A 71 -18.81 -63.64 12.46
C ASP A 71 -18.09 -63.76 11.11
N GLU A 72 -16.76 -63.94 11.10
CA GLU A 72 -15.96 -63.96 9.86
C GLU A 72 -16.51 -64.96 8.82
N PRO A 73 -17.17 -64.50 7.74
CA PRO A 73 -17.88 -65.38 6.81
C PRO A 73 -16.98 -65.92 5.69
N LEU A 74 -15.68 -65.60 5.71
CA LEU A 74 -14.77 -65.80 4.60
C LEU A 74 -14.05 -67.15 4.69
N ILE A 75 -14.42 -68.09 3.82
CA ILE A 75 -13.89 -69.45 3.82
C ILE A 75 -12.77 -69.57 2.79
N SER A 76 -12.88 -68.88 1.64
CA SER A 76 -11.95 -69.04 0.52
C SER A 76 -10.54 -68.47 0.81
N PRO A 77 -9.46 -69.08 0.27
CA PRO A 77 -8.10 -68.54 0.40
C PRO A 77 -7.95 -67.12 -0.17
N ILE A 78 -8.69 -66.81 -1.25
CA ILE A 78 -8.69 -65.48 -1.89
C ILE A 78 -9.41 -64.46 -1.01
N GLY A 79 -10.54 -64.83 -0.40
CA GLY A 79 -11.26 -63.98 0.55
C GLY A 79 -10.45 -63.68 1.80
N LYS A 80 -9.71 -64.66 2.33
CA LYS A 80 -8.77 -64.44 3.45
C LYS A 80 -7.62 -63.49 3.09
N PHE A 81 -7.11 -63.55 1.87
CA PHE A 81 -6.12 -62.60 1.37
C PHE A 81 -6.70 -61.18 1.26
N ILE A 82 -7.91 -61.04 0.70
CA ILE A 82 -8.61 -59.76 0.61
C ILE A 82 -8.95 -59.22 2.00
N ALA A 83 -9.32 -60.07 2.95
CA ALA A 83 -9.57 -59.69 4.33
C ALA A 83 -8.34 -59.03 4.98
N THR A 84 -7.15 -59.55 4.67
CA THR A 84 -5.89 -58.96 5.12
C THR A 84 -5.66 -57.58 4.49
N LEU A 85 -5.94 -57.42 3.20
CA LEU A 85 -5.85 -56.11 2.51
C LEU A 85 -6.85 -55.09 3.05
N VAL A 86 -8.09 -55.51 3.31
CA VAL A 86 -9.13 -54.69 3.94
C VAL A 86 -8.70 -54.27 5.35
N GLY A 87 -8.11 -55.17 6.13
CA GLY A 87 -7.57 -54.84 7.46
C GLY A 87 -6.46 -53.78 7.42
N ILE A 88 -5.50 -53.90 6.48
CA ILE A 88 -4.45 -52.90 6.28
C ILE A 88 -5.04 -51.56 5.83
N MET A 89 -6.01 -51.59 4.92
CA MET A 89 -6.70 -50.39 4.44
C MET A 89 -7.49 -49.71 5.56
N GLY A 90 -8.13 -50.47 6.45
CA GLY A 90 -8.84 -49.96 7.63
C GLY A 90 -7.98 -49.05 8.50
N VAL A 91 -6.76 -49.49 8.79
CA VAL A 91 -5.78 -48.67 9.55
C VAL A 91 -5.38 -47.42 8.76
N ALA A 92 -5.14 -47.56 7.45
CA ALA A 92 -4.76 -46.43 6.59
C ALA A 92 -5.86 -45.35 6.49
N ILE A 93 -7.13 -45.76 6.39
CA ILE A 93 -8.28 -44.86 6.26
C ILE A 93 -8.44 -43.97 7.49
N PHE A 94 -8.26 -44.49 8.70
CA PHE A 94 -8.34 -43.66 9.90
C PHE A 94 -7.09 -42.80 10.12
N ALA A 95 -5.93 -43.28 9.68
CA ALA A 95 -4.68 -42.52 9.78
C ALA A 95 -4.68 -41.27 8.88
N VAL A 96 -5.31 -41.32 7.71
CA VAL A 96 -5.30 -40.20 6.74
C VAL A 96 -6.01 -38.95 7.28
N PRO A 97 -7.28 -38.97 7.74
CA PRO A 97 -7.94 -37.80 8.32
C PRO A 97 -7.21 -37.26 9.55
N ALA A 98 -6.68 -38.14 10.41
CA ALA A 98 -5.89 -37.73 11.57
C ALA A 98 -4.60 -36.98 11.14
N GLY A 99 -3.89 -37.51 10.15
CA GLY A 99 -2.69 -36.89 9.58
C GLY A 99 -2.99 -35.56 8.88
N LEU A 100 -4.08 -35.48 8.11
CA LEU A 100 -4.50 -34.27 7.42
C LEU A 100 -4.93 -33.17 8.40
N ILE A 101 -5.69 -33.51 9.44
CA ILE A 101 -6.06 -32.55 10.50
C ILE A 101 -4.80 -32.09 11.24
N GLY A 102 -3.86 -33.00 11.52
CA GLY A 102 -2.58 -32.69 12.12
C GLY A 102 -1.75 -31.70 11.30
N SER A 103 -1.59 -31.95 10.00
CA SER A 103 -0.87 -31.03 9.10
C SER A 103 -1.59 -29.68 8.98
N GLY A 104 -2.92 -29.69 8.85
CA GLY A 104 -3.71 -28.46 8.79
C GLY A 104 -3.66 -27.62 10.07
N LEU A 105 -3.45 -28.26 11.23
CA LEU A 105 -3.23 -27.56 12.48
C LEU A 105 -1.84 -26.92 12.51
N THR A 106 -0.80 -27.64 12.09
CA THR A 106 0.56 -27.09 11.95
C THR A 106 0.58 -25.90 10.99
N ASP A 107 -0.05 -26.02 9.82
CA ASP A 107 -0.15 -24.92 8.85
C ASP A 107 -0.86 -23.69 9.44
N ALA A 108 -1.95 -23.90 10.18
CA ALA A 108 -2.68 -22.81 10.84
C ALA A 108 -1.84 -22.13 11.94
N MET A 109 -1.04 -22.89 12.69
CA MET A 109 -0.13 -22.36 13.69
C MET A 109 1.03 -21.58 13.06
N ASP A 110 1.59 -22.07 11.95
CA ASP A 110 2.67 -21.41 11.22
C ASP A 110 2.20 -20.11 10.58
N GLU A 111 0.97 -20.06 10.05
CA GLU A 111 0.37 -18.82 9.54
C GLU A 111 0.17 -17.79 10.65
N GLU A 112 -0.40 -18.16 11.80
CA GLU A 112 -0.58 -17.25 12.93
C GLU A 112 0.77 -16.72 13.45
N LYS A 113 1.79 -17.57 13.50
CA LYS A 113 3.15 -17.17 13.84
C LYS A 113 3.71 -16.19 12.82
N ARG A 114 3.53 -16.47 11.52
CA ARG A 114 3.98 -15.59 10.44
C ARG A 114 3.30 -14.22 10.52
N GLU A 115 2.00 -14.17 10.84
CA GLU A 115 1.30 -12.90 11.01
C GLU A 115 1.91 -12.05 12.12
N LYS A 116 2.21 -12.65 13.28
CA LYS A 116 2.87 -11.97 14.41
C LYS A 116 4.26 -11.47 14.03
N GLU A 117 5.05 -12.27 13.32
CA GLU A 117 6.37 -11.87 12.81
C GLU A 117 6.26 -10.64 11.88
N LEU A 118 5.29 -10.63 10.97
CA LEU A 118 5.06 -9.49 10.07
C LEU A 118 4.65 -8.22 10.84
N ASP A 119 3.84 -8.32 11.89
CA ASP A 119 3.52 -7.19 12.76
C ASP A 119 4.75 -6.67 13.53
N GLU A 120 5.63 -7.55 14.00
CA GLU A 120 6.90 -7.14 14.60
C GLU A 120 7.80 -6.43 13.58
N TYR A 121 7.91 -6.97 12.37
CA TYR A 121 8.65 -6.36 11.28
C TYR A 121 8.09 -4.99 10.88
N ARG A 122 6.76 -4.84 10.85
CA ARG A 122 6.08 -3.55 10.63
C ARG A 122 6.60 -2.49 11.60
N VAL A 123 6.59 -2.79 12.90
CA VAL A 123 7.09 -1.87 13.93
C VAL A 123 8.57 -1.54 13.73
N ARG A 124 9.39 -2.51 13.32
CA ARG A 124 10.83 -2.32 13.09
C ARG A 124 11.13 -1.44 11.88
N ILE A 125 10.37 -1.61 10.79
CA ILE A 125 10.43 -0.76 9.59
C ILE A 125 9.99 0.64 9.97
N ARG A 126 8.84 0.80 10.64
CA ARG A 126 8.31 2.10 11.09
C ARG A 126 9.32 2.87 11.94
N LYS A 127 9.99 2.22 12.88
CA LYS A 127 11.09 2.82 13.69
C LYS A 127 12.31 3.28 12.89
N SER A 128 12.49 2.78 11.66
CA SER A 128 13.54 3.28 10.75
C SER A 128 13.19 4.64 10.16
N PHE A 129 11.91 5.02 10.19
CA PHE A 129 11.41 6.35 9.85
C PHE A 129 11.27 7.28 11.07
N ARG A 130 12.08 7.05 12.12
CA ARG A 130 12.16 7.97 13.26
C ARG A 130 12.54 9.38 12.78
N ARG A 131 11.86 10.41 13.26
CA ARG A 131 12.17 11.79 12.88
C ARG A 131 13.57 12.17 13.37
N VAL A 132 14.41 12.61 12.43
CA VAL A 132 15.79 13.02 12.69
C VAL A 132 15.86 14.53 12.74
N LEU A 133 16.59 15.06 13.73
CA LEU A 133 16.85 16.49 13.84
C LEU A 133 17.72 16.96 12.66
N ASN A 134 17.21 17.90 11.89
CA ASN A 134 17.99 18.65 10.93
C ASN A 134 18.72 19.78 11.67
N LYS A 135 20.05 19.86 11.50
CA LYS A 135 20.90 20.79 12.27
C LYS A 135 20.74 22.25 11.85
N GLU A 136 20.30 22.52 10.62
CA GLU A 136 20.16 23.89 10.11
C GLU A 136 18.83 24.49 10.58
N THR A 137 17.73 23.76 10.39
CA THR A 137 16.38 24.20 10.76
C THR A 137 16.05 23.97 12.24
N GLN A 138 16.78 23.08 12.92
CA GLN A 138 16.43 22.58 14.26
C GLN A 138 15.09 21.82 14.32
N TYR A 139 14.52 21.45 13.17
CA TYR A 139 13.28 20.68 13.08
C TYR A 139 13.54 19.20 12.87
N ARG A 140 12.60 18.37 13.26
CA ARG A 140 12.66 16.92 13.11
C ARG A 140 11.78 16.47 11.95
N VAL A 141 12.41 15.84 10.97
CA VAL A 141 11.72 15.28 9.79
C VAL A 141 11.94 13.78 9.70
N ALA A 142 10.92 13.04 9.28
CA ALA A 142 11.05 11.64 8.94
C ALA A 142 11.98 11.51 7.71
N PRO A 143 12.83 10.47 7.67
CA PRO A 143 13.55 10.12 6.45
C PRO A 143 12.58 9.98 5.27
N ARG A 144 12.94 10.56 4.10
CA ARG A 144 12.15 10.43 2.86
C ARG A 144 11.94 8.98 2.47
N ARG A 145 12.99 8.19 2.64
CA ARG A 145 13.10 6.81 2.21
C ARG A 145 14.11 6.05 3.08
N VAL A 146 13.92 4.74 3.18
CA VAL A 146 14.87 3.82 3.82
C VAL A 146 15.27 2.75 2.81
N PRO A 147 16.56 2.62 2.44
CA PRO A 147 17.00 1.54 1.56
C PRO A 147 16.77 0.17 2.16
N VAL A 148 16.34 -0.80 1.35
CA VAL A 148 16.12 -2.20 1.78
C VAL A 148 17.40 -2.76 2.43
N ILE A 149 18.56 -2.49 1.83
CA ILE A 149 19.86 -2.92 2.37
C ILE A 149 20.18 -2.34 3.75
N SER A 150 19.65 -1.16 4.08
CA SER A 150 19.80 -0.58 5.42
C SER A 150 19.02 -1.37 6.47
N LEU A 151 17.85 -1.91 6.12
CA LEU A 151 17.09 -2.79 7.00
C LEU A 151 17.76 -4.15 7.14
N GLN A 152 18.26 -4.72 6.05
CA GLN A 152 19.04 -5.97 6.10
C GLN A 152 20.25 -5.82 7.03
N ALA A 153 21.07 -4.77 6.83
CA ALA A 153 22.29 -4.57 7.59
C ALA A 153 22.05 -4.16 9.06
N LYS A 154 21.11 -3.24 9.33
CA LYS A 154 20.92 -2.68 10.68
C LYS A 154 19.87 -3.42 11.50
N LYS A 155 18.97 -4.16 10.85
CA LYS A 155 17.86 -4.88 11.49
C LYS A 155 17.94 -6.39 11.21
N GLY A 156 18.87 -6.90 10.41
CA GLY A 156 18.94 -8.35 10.16
C GLY A 156 17.64 -8.93 9.61
N MET A 157 16.87 -8.12 8.88
CA MET A 157 15.64 -8.56 8.22
C MET A 157 15.99 -9.20 6.89
N SER A 158 15.36 -10.31 6.52
CA SER A 158 15.52 -10.85 5.17
C SER A 158 14.79 -9.98 4.15
N GLU A 159 15.19 -10.06 2.88
CA GLU A 159 14.52 -9.32 1.82
C GLU A 159 13.04 -9.75 1.67
N LYS A 160 12.78 -11.06 1.75
CA LYS A 160 11.43 -11.61 1.73
C LYS A 160 10.57 -11.02 2.85
N ASP A 161 11.08 -10.98 4.08
CA ASP A 161 10.31 -10.43 5.21
C ASP A 161 10.00 -8.95 5.02
N ILE A 162 10.93 -8.19 4.44
CA ILE A 162 10.72 -6.78 4.11
C ILE A 162 9.61 -6.64 3.07
N ILE A 163 9.68 -7.38 1.97
CA ILE A 163 8.71 -7.31 0.88
C ILE A 163 7.32 -7.77 1.34
N ASP A 164 7.24 -8.89 2.06
CA ASP A 164 5.99 -9.41 2.62
C ASP A 164 5.35 -8.37 3.57
N THR A 165 6.16 -7.74 4.43
CA THR A 165 5.68 -6.71 5.36
C THR A 165 5.18 -5.47 4.62
N VAL A 166 5.96 -4.95 3.66
CA VAL A 166 5.57 -3.77 2.87
C VAL A 166 4.31 -4.04 2.04
N SER A 167 4.13 -5.27 1.54
CA SER A 167 2.96 -5.66 0.77
C SER A 167 1.70 -5.84 1.64
N LYS A 168 1.87 -6.30 2.90
CA LYS A 168 0.75 -6.49 3.84
C LYS A 168 0.23 -5.16 4.40
N PHE A 169 1.10 -4.20 4.71
CA PHE A 169 0.70 -2.96 5.40
C PHE A 169 0.70 -1.74 4.48
N LYS A 170 -0.48 -1.12 4.33
CA LYS A 170 -0.72 0.06 3.48
C LYS A 170 0.14 1.29 3.83
N GLU A 171 0.72 1.35 5.02
CA GLU A 171 1.56 2.48 5.46
C GLU A 171 2.94 2.51 4.82
N PHE A 172 3.34 1.45 4.11
CA PHE A 172 4.61 1.39 3.39
C PHE A 172 4.40 1.27 1.88
N ARG A 173 5.39 1.74 1.14
CA ARG A 173 5.46 1.54 -0.32
C ARG A 173 6.88 1.24 -0.74
N LEU A 174 7.03 0.28 -1.65
CA LEU A 174 8.30 -0.01 -2.28
C LEU A 174 8.51 0.93 -3.48
N ARG A 175 9.72 1.45 -3.62
CA ARG A 175 10.12 2.34 -4.72
C ARG A 175 11.47 1.92 -5.28
N ASN A 176 11.67 2.23 -6.56
CA ASN A 176 12.97 2.12 -7.20
C ASN A 176 13.52 3.53 -7.48
N LEU A 177 14.74 3.80 -7.02
CA LEU A 177 15.38 5.10 -7.23
C LEU A 177 15.87 5.32 -8.65
N ALA A 178 16.05 4.27 -9.43
CA ALA A 178 16.39 4.40 -10.83
C ALA A 178 15.37 5.26 -11.60
N ALA A 179 14.09 5.23 -11.17
CA ALA A 179 13.03 6.06 -11.76
C ALA A 179 13.15 7.57 -11.48
N SER A 180 14.09 7.99 -10.63
CA SER A 180 14.37 9.41 -10.33
C SER A 180 15.66 9.92 -10.97
N GLN A 181 16.13 9.21 -11.99
CA GLN A 181 17.37 9.49 -12.71
C GLN A 181 17.13 9.30 -14.20
N VAL A 182 17.85 10.08 -15.00
CA VAL A 182 17.77 10.01 -16.46
C VAL A 182 18.63 8.87 -16.99
N ALA A 183 18.27 8.31 -18.15
CA ALA A 183 18.99 7.16 -18.72
C ALA A 183 20.50 7.42 -18.95
N SER A 184 20.88 8.68 -19.22
CA SER A 184 22.29 9.08 -19.39
C SER A 184 23.13 9.01 -18.11
N GLU A 185 22.50 8.95 -16.93
CA GLU A 185 23.19 8.76 -15.64
C GLU A 185 23.47 7.28 -15.34
N HIS A 186 23.08 6.35 -16.23
CA HIS A 186 23.20 4.91 -16.03
C HIS A 186 22.64 4.43 -14.68
N PRO A 187 21.35 4.71 -14.43
CA PRO A 187 20.74 4.49 -13.13
C PRO A 187 20.83 3.02 -12.71
N GLN A 188 21.06 2.81 -11.42
CA GLN A 188 21.12 1.48 -10.82
C GLN A 188 19.85 1.26 -10.02
N ASP A 189 19.26 0.07 -10.19
CA ASP A 189 18.09 -0.31 -9.42
C ASP A 189 18.43 -0.33 -7.93
N ARG A 190 17.71 0.49 -7.17
CA ARG A 190 17.88 0.62 -5.73
C ARG A 190 16.51 0.64 -5.10
N LEU A 191 16.13 -0.50 -4.53
CA LEU A 191 14.88 -0.63 -3.80
C LEU A 191 14.96 0.12 -2.47
N VAL A 192 13.99 0.98 -2.26
CA VAL A 192 13.79 1.72 -1.02
C VAL A 192 12.34 1.60 -0.59
N ILE A 193 12.12 1.85 0.68
CA ILE A 193 10.80 1.95 1.27
C ILE A 193 10.51 3.42 1.52
N GLU A 194 9.31 3.86 1.18
CA GLU A 194 8.71 5.09 1.65
C GLU A 194 7.63 4.76 2.68
N ILE A 195 7.47 5.60 3.70
CA ILE A 195 6.32 5.54 4.61
C ILE A 195 5.29 6.55 4.13
N LEU A 196 4.01 6.22 4.25
CA LEU A 196 2.89 7.10 3.92
C LEU A 196 2.42 7.86 5.18
N PRO A 197 1.89 9.09 5.03
CA PRO A 197 1.33 9.87 6.13
C PRO A 197 -0.06 9.37 6.58
N LEU A 198 -0.18 8.09 6.94
CA LEU A 198 -1.43 7.45 7.39
C LEU A 198 -1.60 7.45 8.92
N ASP A 199 -0.96 8.41 9.59
CA ASP A 199 -1.20 8.63 11.02
C ASP A 199 -2.61 9.19 11.25
N GLU A 200 -3.11 9.17 12.49
CA GLU A 200 -4.42 9.74 12.81
C GLU A 200 -4.38 11.27 12.87
N GLN A 201 -3.27 11.81 13.39
CA GLN A 201 -3.06 13.24 13.56
C GLN A 201 -1.64 13.64 13.16
N THR A 202 -1.51 14.83 12.61
CA THR A 202 -0.24 15.50 12.36
C THR A 202 0.44 15.87 13.68
N VAL A 203 1.73 16.20 13.63
CA VAL A 203 2.48 16.66 14.82
C VAL A 203 1.92 17.96 15.41
N ASP A 204 1.32 18.81 14.57
CA ASP A 204 0.67 20.06 14.99
C ASP A 204 -0.82 19.88 15.36
N GLY A 205 -1.30 18.64 15.50
CA GLY A 205 -2.62 18.33 16.09
C GLY A 205 -3.81 18.39 15.12
N TYR A 206 -3.58 18.44 13.81
CA TYR A 206 -4.65 18.36 12.81
C TYR A 206 -4.96 16.91 12.47
N THR A 207 -6.24 16.62 12.23
CA THR A 207 -6.68 15.29 11.81
C THR A 207 -6.22 15.02 10.38
N ILE A 208 -5.68 13.82 10.15
CA ILE A 208 -5.39 13.32 8.82
C ILE A 208 -6.60 12.49 8.38
N GLU A 209 -7.38 13.01 7.43
CA GLU A 209 -8.52 12.30 6.88
C GLU A 209 -8.03 11.29 5.83
N HIS A 210 -8.29 10.00 6.07
CA HIS A 210 -7.95 8.92 5.14
C HIS A 210 -9.07 8.77 4.11
N THR A 211 -8.67 8.73 2.84
CA THR A 211 -9.57 8.63 1.68
C THR A 211 -9.14 7.48 0.80
N ASP A 212 -9.99 7.07 -0.14
CA ASP A 212 -9.66 5.99 -1.08
C ASP A 212 -8.50 6.37 -2.03
N TYR A 213 -8.24 7.65 -2.26
CA TYR A 213 -7.12 8.11 -3.09
C TYR A 213 -5.83 8.31 -2.28
N GLY A 214 -5.91 8.45 -0.95
CA GLY A 214 -4.78 8.83 -0.10
C GLY A 214 -5.23 9.63 1.12
N ILE A 215 -4.78 10.87 1.25
CA ILE A 215 -5.06 11.69 2.44
C ILE A 215 -5.49 13.12 2.14
N LYS A 216 -6.21 13.71 3.10
CA LYS A 216 -6.55 15.12 3.15
C LYS A 216 -6.29 15.68 4.55
N ILE A 217 -5.78 16.91 4.62
CA ILE A 217 -5.60 17.66 5.85
C ILE A 217 -6.12 19.07 5.62
N ASN A 218 -7.11 19.50 6.41
CA ASN A 218 -7.65 20.84 6.36
C ASN A 218 -7.13 21.67 7.55
N ARG A 219 -6.30 22.68 7.26
CA ARG A 219 -5.79 23.65 8.26
C ARG A 219 -6.50 25.01 8.16
N GLY A 220 -7.54 25.13 7.35
CA GLY A 220 -8.25 26.39 7.10
C GLY A 220 -7.36 27.49 6.50
N SER A 221 -6.33 27.08 5.74
CA SER A 221 -5.39 27.97 5.05
C SER A 221 -5.94 28.38 3.69
N ASN A 222 -5.53 29.54 3.20
CA ASN A 222 -5.82 29.95 1.82
C ASN A 222 -4.97 29.17 0.81
N VAL A 223 -3.91 28.50 1.24
CA VAL A 223 -3.03 27.69 0.40
C VAL A 223 -3.36 26.21 0.57
N THR A 224 -3.52 25.52 -0.55
CA THR A 224 -3.68 24.07 -0.60
C THR A 224 -2.53 23.47 -1.41
N ILE A 225 -1.69 22.67 -0.75
CA ILE A 225 -0.65 21.88 -1.41
C ILE A 225 -1.28 20.59 -1.94
N ILE A 226 -1.10 20.32 -3.23
CA ILE A 226 -1.72 19.20 -3.93
C ILE A 226 -0.62 18.35 -4.56
N THR A 227 -0.52 17.08 -4.16
CA THR A 227 0.44 16.11 -4.75
C THR A 227 -0.32 15.01 -5.50
N PRO A 228 -0.70 15.24 -6.77
CA PRO A 228 -1.49 14.27 -7.55
C PRO A 228 -0.67 13.05 -7.99
N SER A 229 0.66 13.17 -7.98
CA SER A 229 1.60 12.15 -8.46
C SER A 229 2.33 11.43 -7.32
N ALA A 230 2.03 11.71 -6.05
CA ALA A 230 2.75 11.12 -4.91
C ALA A 230 2.74 9.58 -4.93
N ALA A 231 1.69 8.95 -5.45
CA ALA A 231 1.58 7.50 -5.63
C ALA A 231 2.53 6.92 -6.70
N SER A 232 3.04 7.73 -7.63
CA SER A 232 3.85 7.29 -8.78
C SER A 232 5.28 7.84 -8.78
N GLU A 233 5.48 9.05 -8.27
CA GLU A 233 6.77 9.74 -8.25
C GLU A 233 7.48 9.58 -6.91
N ASN A 234 8.81 9.51 -6.93
CA ASN A 234 9.62 9.37 -5.73
C ASN A 234 9.60 10.66 -4.90
N SER A 235 9.43 10.53 -3.58
CA SER A 235 9.62 11.58 -2.56
C SER A 235 8.80 12.87 -2.66
N ILE A 236 8.00 13.08 -3.72
CA ILE A 236 7.18 14.29 -3.86
C ILE A 236 6.07 14.39 -2.80
N GLY A 237 5.49 13.25 -2.39
CA GLY A 237 4.53 13.20 -1.29
C GLY A 237 5.15 13.64 0.05
N HIS A 238 6.40 13.23 0.32
CA HIS A 238 7.14 13.68 1.50
C HIS A 238 7.37 15.20 1.49
N VAL A 239 7.85 15.73 0.34
CA VAL A 239 8.07 17.16 0.16
C VAL A 239 6.76 17.94 0.34
N GLY A 240 5.67 17.49 -0.29
CA GLY A 240 4.37 18.13 -0.19
C GLY A 240 3.81 18.10 1.23
N TYR A 241 3.92 16.98 1.93
CA TYR A 241 3.48 16.88 3.33
C TYR A 241 4.24 17.87 4.21
N TYR A 242 5.58 17.88 4.16
CA TYR A 242 6.38 18.76 5.02
C TYR A 242 6.24 20.24 4.63
N LEU A 243 6.05 20.55 3.35
CA LEU A 243 5.75 21.91 2.91
C LEU A 243 4.43 22.40 3.51
N ALA A 244 3.39 21.57 3.45
CA ALA A 244 2.10 21.89 4.06
C ALA A 244 2.19 21.97 5.59
N GLN A 245 2.96 21.07 6.21
CA GLN A 245 3.16 21.02 7.66
C GLN A 245 3.85 22.28 8.20
N PHE A 246 4.93 22.73 7.56
CA PHE A 246 5.67 23.92 8.00
C PHE A 246 4.97 25.23 7.60
N GLY A 247 4.29 25.26 6.45
CA GLY A 247 3.50 26.42 6.05
C GLY A 247 2.20 26.60 6.83
N GLY A 248 1.70 25.52 7.45
CA GLY A 248 0.36 25.47 8.01
C GLY A 248 -0.72 25.44 6.92
N PHE A 249 -0.40 24.89 5.75
CA PHE A 249 -1.27 24.84 4.58
C PHE A 249 -2.21 23.64 4.62
N ASN A 250 -3.29 23.69 3.84
CA ASN A 250 -4.09 22.50 3.57
C ASN A 250 -3.26 21.52 2.72
N TYR A 251 -3.55 20.23 2.81
CA TYR A 251 -2.84 19.20 2.06
C TYR A 251 -3.80 18.18 1.46
N VAL A 252 -3.61 17.87 0.18
CA VAL A 252 -4.33 16.79 -0.51
C VAL A 252 -3.31 15.97 -1.30
N SER A 253 -3.23 14.67 -1.02
CA SER A 253 -2.25 13.79 -1.67
C SER A 253 -2.88 12.51 -2.18
N ARG A 254 -2.54 12.16 -3.43
CA ARG A 254 -2.82 10.84 -3.98
C ARG A 254 -1.71 9.88 -3.52
N GLU A 255 -2.03 9.00 -2.59
CA GLU A 255 -1.11 8.01 -2.04
C GLU A 255 -1.38 6.58 -2.53
N PHE A 256 -2.55 6.35 -3.14
CA PHE A 256 -2.95 5.04 -3.64
C PHE A 256 -3.16 5.04 -5.16
N VAL A 257 -2.80 3.90 -5.77
CA VAL A 257 -3.10 3.59 -7.16
C VAL A 257 -4.16 2.49 -7.16
N THR A 258 -5.26 2.73 -7.86
CA THR A 258 -6.40 1.81 -7.99
C THR A 258 -6.05 0.60 -8.84
N ASP A 259 -5.45 0.84 -10.00
CA ASP A 259 -4.93 -0.16 -10.91
C ASP A 259 -3.47 0.17 -11.29
N VAL A 260 -2.55 -0.74 -10.97
CA VAL A 260 -1.12 -0.57 -11.21
C VAL A 260 -0.76 -0.85 -12.68
N ASP A 261 -1.53 -1.71 -13.35
CA ASP A 261 -1.32 -2.08 -14.75
C ASP A 261 -1.89 -0.99 -15.68
N GLU A 262 -2.99 -0.34 -15.27
CA GLU A 262 -3.63 0.76 -16.00
C GLU A 262 -3.81 2.02 -15.13
N PRO A 263 -2.72 2.72 -14.75
CA PRO A 263 -2.79 3.83 -13.80
C PRO A 263 -3.46 5.06 -14.40
N VAL A 264 -4.54 5.52 -13.76
CA VAL A 264 -5.20 6.80 -14.09
C VAL A 264 -4.33 7.97 -13.61
N SER A 265 -4.18 9.03 -14.42
CA SER A 265 -3.44 10.24 -14.03
C SER A 265 -4.33 11.23 -13.28
N TYR A 266 -3.85 11.70 -12.13
CA TYR A 266 -4.52 12.74 -11.32
C TYR A 266 -3.95 14.13 -11.58
N TYR A 267 -2.85 14.22 -12.34
CA TYR A 267 -2.25 15.48 -12.76
C TYR A 267 -2.86 15.99 -14.07
N LYS A 268 -3.08 15.07 -15.01
CA LYS A 268 -3.71 15.31 -16.31
C LYS A 268 -4.86 14.32 -16.47
N ILE A 269 -6.08 14.78 -16.22
CA ILE A 269 -7.27 13.95 -16.15
C ILE A 269 -7.92 13.88 -17.53
N ASP A 270 -8.10 12.66 -18.01
CA ASP A 270 -8.79 12.34 -19.25
C ASP A 270 -10.24 11.87 -18.95
N GLY A 271 -11.10 11.87 -19.98
CA GLY A 271 -12.50 11.43 -19.86
C GLY A 271 -13.45 12.46 -19.22
N GLU A 272 -14.73 12.15 -19.24
CA GLU A 272 -15.78 12.97 -18.61
C GLU A 272 -15.96 12.64 -17.12
N LYS A 273 -16.45 13.58 -16.31
CA LYS A 273 -16.54 13.43 -14.85
C LYS A 273 -17.30 12.17 -14.40
N ASN A 274 -18.34 11.79 -15.13
CA ASN A 274 -19.16 10.59 -14.91
C ASN A 274 -18.40 9.27 -15.18
N GLU A 275 -17.32 9.31 -15.96
CA GLU A 275 -16.49 8.15 -16.29
C GLU A 275 -15.31 7.98 -15.33
N TRP A 276 -14.97 9.03 -14.57
CA TRP A 276 -13.86 8.99 -13.62
C TRP A 276 -14.10 7.95 -12.53
N GLU A 277 -13.03 7.29 -12.11
CA GLU A 277 -13.07 6.42 -10.93
C GLU A 277 -13.51 7.20 -9.68
N LYS A 278 -14.20 6.51 -8.75
CA LYS A 278 -14.71 7.14 -7.52
C LYS A 278 -13.60 7.86 -6.71
N PRO A 279 -12.39 7.30 -6.53
CA PRO A 279 -11.33 7.99 -5.78
C PRO A 279 -10.88 9.30 -6.46
N LEU A 280 -10.89 9.36 -7.79
CA LEU A 280 -10.55 10.58 -8.54
C LEU A 280 -11.63 11.66 -8.40
N GLN A 281 -12.91 11.27 -8.45
CA GLN A 281 -14.00 12.20 -8.19
C GLN A 281 -13.89 12.80 -6.78
N ALA A 282 -13.64 11.97 -5.77
CA ALA A 282 -13.44 12.42 -4.39
C ALA A 282 -12.23 13.36 -4.25
N PHE A 283 -11.11 13.04 -4.91
CA PHE A 283 -9.90 13.89 -4.92
C PHE A 283 -10.19 15.29 -5.46
N VAL A 284 -10.87 15.38 -6.62
CA VAL A 284 -11.24 16.67 -7.24
C VAL A 284 -12.20 17.44 -6.35
N GLU A 285 -13.21 16.78 -5.79
CA GLU A 285 -14.22 17.42 -4.95
C GLU A 285 -13.63 17.97 -3.65
N ASP A 286 -12.71 17.27 -3.03
CA ASP A 286 -12.06 17.73 -1.81
C ASP A 286 -11.13 18.92 -2.06
N ILE A 287 -10.42 18.98 -3.20
CA ILE A 287 -9.68 20.19 -3.61
C ILE A 287 -10.64 21.37 -3.80
N MET A 288 -11.77 21.17 -4.51
CA MET A 288 -12.74 22.23 -4.73
C MET A 288 -13.37 22.76 -3.43
N LYS A 289 -13.57 21.89 -2.42
CA LYS A 289 -14.07 22.30 -1.10
C LYS A 289 -13.05 23.15 -0.33
N LEU A 290 -11.75 22.87 -0.50
CA LEU A 290 -10.67 23.60 0.16
C LEU A 290 -10.34 24.93 -0.54
N SER A 291 -10.67 25.07 -1.82
CA SER A 291 -10.26 26.23 -2.63
C SER A 291 -11.47 26.93 -3.25
N LYS A 292 -12.17 27.68 -2.41
CA LYS A 292 -13.55 28.13 -2.65
C LYS A 292 -13.68 29.36 -3.55
N ASP A 293 -12.69 30.26 -3.49
CA ASP A 293 -12.76 31.59 -4.08
C ASP A 293 -11.36 32.12 -4.46
N SER A 294 -11.32 33.35 -4.96
CA SER A 294 -10.12 33.98 -5.53
C SER A 294 -9.05 34.29 -4.49
N SER A 295 -9.35 34.16 -3.20
CA SER A 295 -8.33 34.30 -2.14
C SER A 295 -7.54 33.01 -1.91
N HIS A 296 -7.99 31.88 -2.50
CA HIS A 296 -7.35 30.57 -2.33
C HIS A 296 -6.36 30.27 -3.46
N TRP A 297 -5.32 29.53 -3.11
CA TRP A 297 -4.19 29.14 -3.97
C TRP A 297 -4.00 27.63 -3.97
N ASN A 298 -4.15 27.02 -5.14
CA ASN A 298 -3.80 25.63 -5.40
C ASN A 298 -2.37 25.54 -5.92
N ILE A 299 -1.49 24.92 -5.15
CA ILE A 299 -0.11 24.65 -5.57
C ILE A 299 0.00 23.18 -5.90
N ILE A 300 0.07 22.86 -7.20
CA ILE A 300 0.20 21.49 -7.69
C ILE A 300 1.67 21.13 -7.72
N LEU A 301 2.09 20.22 -6.85
CA LEU A 301 3.46 19.73 -6.77
C LEU A 301 3.64 18.44 -7.55
N VAL A 302 4.61 18.43 -8.46
CA VAL A 302 5.05 17.24 -9.19
C VAL A 302 6.58 17.25 -9.29
N SER A 303 7.19 16.08 -9.43
CA SER A 303 8.62 15.97 -9.68
C SER A 303 8.96 16.27 -11.14
N SER A 304 10.20 16.69 -11.39
CA SER A 304 10.81 16.77 -12.71
C SER A 304 12.14 16.03 -12.77
N ASP A 305 12.55 15.63 -13.97
CA ASP A 305 13.84 14.99 -14.20
C ASP A 305 15.01 15.99 -14.03
N ASN A 306 16.21 15.46 -13.85
CA ASN A 306 17.45 16.25 -13.68
C ASN A 306 18.09 16.61 -15.03
N VAL A 307 17.29 16.83 -16.07
CA VAL A 307 17.79 17.13 -17.44
C VAL A 307 18.17 18.61 -17.56
N TYR A 308 17.49 19.48 -16.82
CA TYR A 308 17.59 20.92 -16.96
C TYR A 308 18.49 21.53 -15.90
N GLU A 309 19.09 22.68 -16.22
CA GLU A 309 19.90 23.46 -15.27
C GLU A 309 19.06 24.07 -14.14
N THR A 310 17.76 24.29 -14.38
CA THR A 310 16.80 24.79 -13.38
C THR A 310 16.18 23.65 -12.58
N GLN A 311 16.05 23.85 -11.26
CA GLN A 311 15.51 22.85 -10.33
C GLN A 311 14.05 23.10 -9.96
N PHE A 312 13.61 24.37 -10.00
CA PHE A 312 12.23 24.75 -9.72
C PHE A 312 11.60 25.36 -10.96
N HIS A 313 10.46 24.84 -11.39
CA HIS A 313 9.75 25.35 -12.55
C HIS A 313 8.35 25.76 -12.13
N PHE A 314 8.08 27.06 -12.17
CA PHE A 314 6.76 27.62 -11.99
C PHE A 314 6.04 27.56 -13.33
N VAL A 315 4.91 26.86 -13.36
CA VAL A 315 4.17 26.65 -14.59
C VAL A 315 2.76 27.16 -14.40
N HIS A 316 2.41 28.17 -15.19
CA HIS A 316 1.03 28.62 -15.28
C HIS A 316 0.17 27.49 -15.85
N SER A 317 -1.07 27.43 -15.39
CA SER A 317 -2.07 26.60 -16.05
C SER A 317 -2.88 27.49 -17.01
N ALA A 318 -3.43 26.90 -18.06
CA ALA A 318 -4.15 27.52 -19.18
C ALA A 318 -3.31 28.22 -20.29
N ASN A 319 -3.78 28.05 -21.52
CA ASN A 319 -3.40 28.79 -22.74
C ASN A 319 -4.68 29.27 -23.44
N GLU A 320 -4.60 30.12 -24.47
CA GLU A 320 -5.80 30.63 -25.18
C GLU A 320 -6.76 29.52 -25.67
N LYS A 321 -6.25 28.33 -26.02
CA LYS A 321 -7.07 27.17 -26.43
C LYS A 321 -7.91 26.60 -25.29
N THR A 322 -7.57 26.95 -24.04
CA THR A 322 -8.36 26.63 -22.85
C THR A 322 -9.55 27.56 -22.61
N GLY A 323 -9.61 28.71 -23.30
CA GLY A 323 -10.58 29.78 -23.03
C GLY A 323 -10.20 30.69 -21.85
N LEU A 324 -9.04 30.43 -21.23
CA LEU A 324 -8.45 31.23 -20.15
C LEU A 324 -7.08 31.74 -20.61
N SER A 325 -6.74 32.96 -20.24
CA SER A 325 -5.39 33.50 -20.42
C SER A 325 -4.39 32.85 -19.46
N HIS A 326 -4.77 32.71 -18.17
CA HIS A 326 -3.96 32.12 -17.10
C HIS A 326 -4.86 31.44 -16.04
N THR A 327 -4.32 30.53 -15.22
CA THR A 327 -4.98 29.97 -14.03
C THR A 327 -4.77 30.74 -12.75
N THR A 328 -4.05 31.84 -12.84
CA THR A 328 -3.86 32.76 -11.72
C THR A 328 -4.72 33.97 -11.99
N LEU A 329 -5.61 34.28 -11.05
CA LEU A 329 -6.42 35.50 -11.07
C LEU A 329 -5.59 36.70 -10.58
N GLU A 330 -4.74 36.47 -9.59
CA GLU A 330 -3.84 37.46 -8.97
C GLU A 330 -2.40 37.30 -9.47
N ASP A 331 -2.20 37.41 -10.79
CA ASP A 331 -0.93 37.12 -11.47
C ASP A 331 0.28 37.88 -10.88
N TYR A 332 0.09 39.14 -10.50
CA TYR A 332 1.11 39.96 -9.88
C TYR A 332 1.68 39.34 -8.58
N LYS A 333 0.85 38.68 -7.77
CA LYS A 333 1.31 38.01 -6.54
C LYS A 333 2.17 36.79 -6.86
N LEU A 334 1.85 36.07 -7.92
CA LEU A 334 2.65 34.94 -8.37
C LEU A 334 4.01 35.40 -8.89
N LEU A 335 4.06 36.51 -9.63
CA LEU A 335 5.32 37.12 -10.09
C LEU A 335 6.20 37.60 -8.93
N GLU A 336 5.61 38.26 -7.93
CA GLU A 336 6.33 38.68 -6.71
C GLU A 336 6.85 37.47 -5.91
N LEU A 337 6.00 36.48 -5.70
CA LEU A 337 6.37 35.21 -5.07
C LEU A 337 7.55 34.58 -5.81
N TYR A 338 7.45 34.44 -7.13
CA TYR A 338 8.48 33.84 -7.96
C TYR A 338 9.82 34.59 -7.86
N ALA A 339 9.81 35.92 -7.94
CA ALA A 339 11.03 36.71 -7.85
C ALA A 339 11.75 36.49 -6.51
N VAL A 340 11.02 36.56 -5.39
CA VAL A 340 11.60 36.37 -4.06
C VAL A 340 12.00 34.92 -3.80
N PHE A 341 11.19 33.97 -4.25
CA PHE A 341 11.49 32.55 -4.18
C PHE A 341 12.78 32.23 -4.94
N SER A 342 12.88 32.67 -6.19
CA SER A 342 14.01 32.38 -7.07
C SER A 342 15.31 32.96 -6.54
N GLU A 343 15.27 34.21 -6.05
CA GLU A 343 16.44 34.86 -5.46
C GLU A 343 16.91 34.13 -4.19
N LYS A 344 15.96 33.71 -3.34
CA LYS A 344 16.29 32.97 -2.12
C LYS A 344 16.87 31.58 -2.43
N MET A 345 16.23 30.82 -3.32
CA MET A 345 16.70 29.48 -3.70
C MET A 345 18.09 29.52 -4.35
N LYS A 346 18.35 30.55 -5.18
CA LYS A 346 19.65 30.76 -5.80
C LYS A 346 20.71 31.14 -4.78
N THR A 347 20.42 32.11 -3.90
CA THR A 347 21.41 32.65 -2.97
C THR A 347 21.77 31.68 -1.84
N GLU A 348 20.81 30.89 -1.34
CA GLU A 348 21.05 30.00 -0.20
C GLU A 348 21.40 28.56 -0.59
N TYR A 349 20.95 28.11 -1.77
CA TYR A 349 21.07 26.71 -2.18
C TYR A 349 21.64 26.51 -3.59
N GLU A 350 22.01 27.58 -4.29
CA GLU A 350 22.48 27.56 -5.68
C GLU A 350 21.48 26.93 -6.66
N TYR A 351 20.19 26.88 -6.28
CA TYR A 351 19.13 26.34 -7.12
C TYR A 351 18.54 27.41 -8.03
N LEU A 352 18.50 27.11 -9.31
CA LEU A 352 17.92 27.97 -10.33
C LEU A 352 16.42 27.68 -10.48
N SER A 353 15.68 28.72 -10.82
CA SER A 353 14.24 28.64 -11.06
C SER A 353 13.90 29.25 -12.41
N ASP A 354 12.87 28.73 -13.08
CA ASP A 354 12.25 29.36 -14.24
C ASP A 354 10.73 29.43 -14.11
N MET A 355 10.12 30.25 -14.95
CA MET A 355 8.67 30.39 -15.07
C MET A 355 8.25 30.26 -16.54
N ASP A 356 7.54 29.18 -16.87
CA ASP A 356 7.09 28.82 -18.22
C ASP A 356 8.17 28.73 -19.32
N GLU A 357 9.46 28.72 -18.97
CA GLU A 357 10.54 28.64 -19.96
C GLU A 357 10.82 27.18 -20.35
N THR A 358 11.03 26.33 -19.33
CA THR A 358 11.36 24.92 -19.54
C THR A 358 10.11 24.11 -19.87
N TYR A 359 9.03 24.36 -19.13
CA TYR A 359 7.76 23.66 -19.25
C TYR A 359 6.69 24.61 -19.75
N ARG A 360 5.97 24.19 -20.80
CA ARG A 360 4.86 24.97 -21.33
C ARG A 360 3.70 25.02 -20.33
N PRO A 361 2.89 26.08 -20.37
CA PRO A 361 1.66 26.17 -19.60
C PRO A 361 0.76 24.95 -19.80
N VAL A 362 0.15 24.47 -18.72
CA VAL A 362 -0.62 23.22 -18.75
C VAL A 362 -2.02 23.43 -19.35
N GLY A 363 -2.60 22.39 -19.98
CA GLY A 363 -3.88 22.49 -20.69
C GLY A 363 -5.14 22.26 -19.83
N LYS A 364 -6.33 22.26 -20.45
CA LYS A 364 -7.66 22.10 -19.81
C LYS A 364 -7.80 20.87 -18.90
N LYS A 365 -7.02 19.83 -19.19
CA LYS A 365 -7.04 18.53 -18.49
C LYS A 365 -6.26 18.55 -17.18
N ASN A 366 -5.51 19.62 -16.89
CA ASN A 366 -4.75 19.72 -15.66
C ASN A 366 -5.68 19.89 -14.45
N ILE A 367 -5.34 19.24 -13.34
CA ILE A 367 -6.11 19.30 -12.10
C ILE A 367 -6.33 20.72 -11.58
N GLY A 368 -5.35 21.62 -11.73
CA GLY A 368 -5.48 23.03 -11.34
C GLY A 368 -6.57 23.76 -12.11
N VAL A 369 -6.70 23.50 -13.42
CA VAL A 369 -7.76 24.08 -14.26
C VAL A 369 -9.12 23.46 -13.88
N ILE A 370 -9.18 22.13 -13.77
CA ILE A 370 -10.41 21.38 -13.45
C ILE A 370 -11.01 21.81 -12.11
N THR A 371 -10.16 22.15 -11.14
CA THR A 371 -10.56 22.58 -9.79
C THR A 371 -10.83 24.08 -9.67
N GLY A 372 -10.87 24.81 -10.79
CA GLY A 372 -11.31 26.21 -10.84
C GLY A 372 -10.19 27.25 -10.96
N GLY A 373 -8.96 26.86 -11.25
CA GLY A 373 -7.86 27.80 -11.49
C GLY A 373 -8.21 28.80 -12.60
N GLY A 374 -7.99 30.10 -12.33
CA GLY A 374 -8.24 31.20 -13.28
C GLY A 374 -9.71 31.54 -13.47
N THR A 375 -10.61 30.87 -12.76
CA THR A 375 -12.06 31.15 -12.82
C THR A 375 -12.65 31.40 -11.44
N LYS A 376 -12.30 30.56 -10.47
CA LYS A 376 -12.78 30.64 -9.08
C LYS A 376 -11.64 30.89 -8.11
N ASN A 377 -10.50 30.23 -8.28
CA ASN A 377 -9.34 30.32 -7.41
C ASN A 377 -8.05 30.54 -8.23
N ASN A 378 -6.93 30.75 -7.55
CA ASN A 378 -5.62 30.79 -8.18
C ASN A 378 -5.03 29.38 -8.19
N ALA A 379 -4.32 29.03 -9.26
CA ALA A 379 -3.59 27.78 -9.33
C ALA A 379 -2.32 27.91 -10.18
N PHE A 380 -1.25 27.26 -9.74
CA PHE A 380 -0.06 27.03 -10.54
C PHE A 380 0.55 25.67 -10.23
N THR A 381 1.32 25.12 -11.18
CA THR A 381 2.13 23.92 -10.93
C THR A 381 3.53 24.34 -10.55
N LEU A 382 4.08 23.77 -9.48
CA LEU A 382 5.49 23.85 -9.16
C LEU A 382 6.12 22.48 -9.42
N ARG A 383 6.92 22.39 -10.48
CA ARG A 383 7.70 21.19 -10.79
C ARG A 383 9.04 21.28 -10.07
N ILE A 384 9.42 20.24 -9.35
CA ILE A 384 10.64 20.23 -8.55
C ILE A 384 11.54 19.06 -8.99
N SER A 385 12.76 19.38 -9.39
CA SER A 385 13.74 18.41 -9.85
C SER A 385 14.01 17.32 -8.79
N TYR A 386 14.21 16.08 -9.24
CA TYR A 386 14.62 14.97 -8.38
C TYR A 386 15.95 15.25 -7.63
N SER A 387 16.81 16.10 -8.19
CA SER A 387 18.02 16.59 -7.54
C SER A 387 17.70 17.25 -6.18
N VAL A 388 16.55 17.92 -6.08
CA VAL A 388 16.05 18.56 -4.85
C VAL A 388 15.18 17.60 -4.03
N THR A 389 14.14 17.03 -4.64
CA THR A 389 13.14 16.23 -3.88
C THR A 389 13.73 14.93 -3.34
N THR A 390 14.65 14.32 -4.09
CA THR A 390 15.06 12.93 -3.90
C THR A 390 16.52 12.82 -3.49
N TRP A 391 17.42 13.54 -4.16
CA TRP A 391 18.87 13.39 -3.99
C TRP A 391 19.53 14.43 -3.07
N SER A 392 18.87 15.56 -2.78
CA SER A 392 19.44 16.61 -1.93
C SER A 392 19.56 16.20 -0.46
N SER A 393 20.69 16.55 0.16
CA SER A 393 20.89 16.51 1.60
C SER A 393 20.18 17.65 2.34
N SER A 394 19.89 18.75 1.64
CA SER A 394 19.36 20.00 2.22
C SER A 394 17.85 20.15 2.07
N SER A 395 17.13 19.04 1.81
CA SER A 395 15.68 19.08 1.56
C SER A 395 14.85 19.78 2.67
N ALA A 396 15.16 19.57 3.94
CA ALA A 396 14.37 20.15 5.04
C ALA A 396 14.51 21.68 5.11
N PRO A 397 15.73 22.26 5.12
CA PRO A 397 15.94 23.71 4.97
C PRO A 397 15.19 24.31 3.78
N VAL A 398 15.35 23.70 2.61
CA VAL A 398 14.68 24.13 1.37
C VAL A 398 13.16 24.16 1.58
N ILE A 399 12.55 23.07 2.06
CA ILE A 399 11.10 23.00 2.29
C ILE A 399 10.63 24.07 3.30
N VAL A 400 11.40 24.32 4.37
CA VAL A 400 11.07 25.35 5.37
C VAL A 400 11.08 26.74 4.73
N ASP A 401 12.07 27.03 3.90
CA ASP A 401 12.18 28.33 3.23
C ASP A 401 11.15 28.51 2.11
N MET A 402 10.83 27.45 1.37
CA MET A 402 9.68 27.42 0.49
C MET A 402 8.39 27.75 1.26
N ALA A 403 8.18 27.13 2.42
CA ALA A 403 7.02 27.38 3.26
C ALA A 403 6.93 28.84 3.72
N LYS A 404 8.05 29.43 4.18
CA LYS A 404 8.11 30.84 4.59
C LYS A 404 7.71 31.78 3.45
N VAL A 405 8.31 31.60 2.27
CA VAL A 405 8.06 32.46 1.11
C VAL A 405 6.61 32.31 0.64
N ILE A 406 6.11 31.09 0.49
CA ILE A 406 4.71 30.85 0.09
C ILE A 406 3.74 31.46 1.09
N LYS A 407 3.98 31.27 2.39
CA LYS A 407 3.11 31.77 3.46
C LYS A 407 3.07 33.30 3.48
N GLN A 408 4.20 33.95 3.30
CA GLN A 408 4.28 35.42 3.30
C GLN A 408 3.44 36.07 2.20
N TYR A 409 3.40 35.47 1.01
CA TYR A 409 2.79 36.10 -0.18
C TYR A 409 1.37 35.60 -0.49
N LEU A 410 1.07 34.34 -0.20
CA LEU A 410 -0.19 33.72 -0.63
C LEU A 410 -1.21 33.53 0.49
N GLU A 411 -0.80 33.60 1.75
CA GLU A 411 -1.69 33.44 2.89
C GLU A 411 -2.39 34.76 3.25
N LYS A 412 -3.53 34.67 3.95
CA LYS A 412 -4.21 35.85 4.48
C LYS A 412 -3.36 36.60 5.52
N PRO A 413 -3.56 37.93 5.69
CA PRO A 413 -2.72 38.77 6.55
C PRO A 413 -2.56 38.27 7.98
N GLU A 414 -3.57 37.60 8.55
CA GLU A 414 -3.53 37.10 9.93
C GLU A 414 -2.65 35.84 10.07
N ARG A 415 -2.26 35.22 8.95
CA ARG A 415 -1.53 33.94 8.90
C ARG A 415 -0.31 33.98 7.99
N ASN A 416 0.06 35.14 7.44
CA ASN A 416 1.18 35.29 6.50
C ASN A 416 2.55 35.34 7.20
N THR A 417 2.59 35.52 8.52
CA THR A 417 3.84 35.45 9.29
C THR A 417 4.18 33.99 9.59
N PHE A 418 5.43 33.61 9.35
CA PHE A 418 5.93 32.29 9.72
C PHE A 418 6.18 32.22 11.24
N GLU A 419 5.46 31.32 11.91
CA GLU A 419 5.59 31.09 13.35
C GLU A 419 6.18 29.70 13.61
N ASP A 420 7.22 29.65 14.45
CA ASP A 420 7.85 28.39 14.82
C ASP A 420 6.89 27.56 15.68
N ASN A 421 6.60 26.31 15.28
CA ASN A 421 5.77 25.41 16.07
C ASN A 421 6.65 24.46 16.89
N PRO A 422 6.57 24.47 18.23
CA PRO A 422 7.36 23.59 19.09
C PRO A 422 7.23 22.10 18.75
N SER A 423 6.07 21.67 18.25
CA SER A 423 5.82 20.26 17.88
C SER A 423 6.73 19.75 16.76
N TRP A 424 7.28 20.64 15.92
CA TRP A 424 8.23 20.24 14.88
C TRP A 424 9.57 19.77 15.45
N LYS A 425 9.82 19.98 16.75
CA LYS A 425 11.00 19.52 17.48
C LYS A 425 10.76 18.19 18.20
N ASP A 426 9.53 17.66 18.13
CA ASP A 426 9.13 16.44 18.84
C ASP A 426 9.68 15.17 18.20
N THR A 427 10.06 14.24 19.07
CA THR A 427 10.47 12.89 18.67
C THR A 427 9.25 12.06 18.24
N GLY A 428 9.49 10.98 17.49
CA GLY A 428 8.46 10.08 17.01
C GLY A 428 8.84 9.43 15.68
N CYS A 429 7.94 8.64 15.11
CA CYS A 429 8.13 7.95 13.84
C CYS A 429 7.12 8.42 12.79
N GLY A 430 7.54 8.52 11.53
CA GLY A 430 6.66 8.95 10.45
C GLY A 430 6.21 10.41 10.60
N TYR A 431 4.97 10.68 10.20
CA TYR A 431 4.49 12.02 9.92
C TYR A 431 3.63 12.61 11.04
N GLY A 432 3.04 11.76 11.88
CA GLY A 432 2.09 12.15 12.91
C GLY A 432 2.53 11.88 14.36
N THR A 433 1.56 11.76 15.24
CA THR A 433 1.78 11.58 16.70
C THR A 433 1.97 10.13 17.13
N ASN A 434 1.69 9.16 16.26
CA ASN A 434 1.89 7.74 16.55
C ASN A 434 3.37 7.44 16.82
N LYS A 435 3.64 6.94 18.03
CA LYS A 435 5.00 6.69 18.53
C LYS A 435 5.66 5.46 17.90
#